data_AF-A0A372FTT1-F1
#
_entry.id   AF-A0A372FTT1-F1
#
_cell.length_a   1.000
_cell.length_b   1.000
_cell.length_c   1.000
_cell.angle_alpha   90.00
_cell.angle_beta   90.00
_cell.angle_gamma   90.00
#
_symmetry.space_group_name_H-M   'P 1'
#
loop_
_entity.id
_entity.type
_entity.pdbx_description
1 polymer ?
#
loop_
_entity_poly.entity_id
_entity_poly.type
_entity_poly.pdbx_seq_one_letter_code
_entity_poly.pdbx_strand_id
1 'polypeptide(L)'
;MIDDDYLPGEGDVMPATWWHLPEPFGLIKRVRSSRIPGHPLIAFVDEFSTTLSAAGPLYVNLYRYTVWDSTSSMDTVERQIFESLTNSYPGMFSTVVGGPDVWLALRMTRLTDRIVTALLEQHERYQAHRRRTSV
;
A
#
# COMPACT_ATOMS: atom_id res chain seq x y z
N MET A 1 -3.02 -8.42 -15.49
CA MET A 1 -1.84 -9.28 -15.28
C MET A 1 -1.36 -8.98 -13.87
N ILE A 2 -1.64 -9.86 -12.91
CA ILE A 2 -1.26 -9.63 -11.52
C ILE A 2 0.16 -10.16 -11.34
N ASP A 3 1.00 -9.32 -10.75
CA ASP A 3 2.37 -9.52 -10.27
C ASP A 3 2.52 -10.88 -9.53
N ASP A 4 2.74 -11.96 -10.28
CA ASP A 4 3.15 -13.26 -9.72
C ASP A 4 4.65 -13.54 -9.98
N ASP A 5 5.35 -12.52 -10.49
CA ASP A 5 6.81 -12.47 -10.69
C ASP A 5 7.54 -12.28 -9.35
N TYR A 6 7.26 -13.14 -8.38
CA TYR A 6 8.02 -13.18 -7.14
C TYR A 6 9.41 -13.77 -7.41
N LEU A 7 10.44 -12.97 -7.21
CA LEU A 7 11.83 -13.41 -7.30
C LEU A 7 12.32 -13.86 -5.91
N PRO A 8 13.03 -15.00 -5.81
CA PRO A 8 13.69 -15.38 -4.56
C PRO A 8 14.57 -14.25 -4.01
N GLY A 9 14.42 -13.91 -2.72
CA GLY A 9 15.19 -12.86 -2.04
C GLY A 9 14.63 -11.44 -2.16
N GLU A 10 13.52 -11.24 -2.88
CA GLU A 10 12.92 -9.90 -2.99
C GLU A 10 12.47 -9.33 -1.65
N GLY A 11 12.00 -10.19 -0.74
CA GLY A 11 11.61 -9.80 0.63
C GLY A 11 12.76 -9.30 1.49
N ASP A 12 14.00 -9.36 1.01
CA ASP A 12 15.20 -8.87 1.68
C ASP A 12 15.74 -7.56 1.06
N VAL A 13 15.13 -7.09 -0.03
CA VAL A 13 15.58 -5.88 -0.74
C VAL A 13 14.92 -4.64 -0.13
N MET A 14 15.74 -3.79 0.49
CA MET A 14 15.36 -2.46 0.95
C MET A 14 16.06 -1.40 0.09
N PRO A 15 15.35 -0.72 -0.84
CA PRO A 15 15.94 0.39 -1.59
C PRO A 15 16.32 1.52 -0.63
N ALA A 16 17.42 2.23 -0.92
CA ALA A 16 17.91 3.33 -0.06
C ALA A 16 16.84 4.41 0.21
N THR A 17 15.95 4.61 -0.77
CA THR A 17 14.84 5.56 -0.72
C THR A 17 13.83 5.27 0.38
N TRP A 18 13.76 4.02 0.86
CA TRP A 18 12.95 3.62 2.01
C TRP A 18 13.23 4.47 3.25
N TRP A 19 14.50 4.78 3.50
CA TRP A 19 14.93 5.52 4.69
C TRP A 19 14.46 6.98 4.71
N HIS A 20 13.88 7.47 3.62
CA HIS A 20 13.28 8.80 3.54
C HIS A 20 11.79 8.82 3.92
N LEU A 21 11.13 7.66 4.03
CA LEU A 21 9.74 7.60 4.45
C LEU A 21 9.63 7.67 5.98
N PRO A 22 8.72 8.49 6.54
CA PRO A 22 8.56 8.61 7.98
C PRO A 22 7.89 7.36 8.58
N GLU A 23 8.04 7.16 9.90
CA GLU A 23 7.51 6.02 10.65
C GLU A 23 6.05 5.61 10.36
N PRO A 24 5.10 6.54 10.09
CA PRO A 24 3.72 6.18 9.75
C PRO A 24 3.57 5.31 8.50
N PHE A 25 4.60 5.25 7.64
CA PHE A 25 4.71 4.29 6.55
C PHE A 25 5.23 2.98 7.14
N GLY A 26 4.32 2.11 7.59
CA GLY A 26 4.68 0.79 8.09
C GLY A 26 5.03 -0.19 6.96
N LEU A 27 5.80 -1.23 7.28
CA LEU A 27 6.00 -2.36 6.38
C LEU A 27 4.95 -3.44 6.66
N ILE A 28 4.40 -4.01 5.59
CA ILE A 28 3.58 -5.22 5.62
C ILE A 28 4.19 -6.25 4.67
N LYS A 29 4.11 -7.52 5.04
CA LYS A 29 4.43 -8.62 4.12
C LYS A 29 3.15 -9.18 3.56
N ARG A 30 3.17 -9.47 2.26
CA ARG A 30 2.11 -10.26 1.66
C ARG A 30 2.33 -11.74 2.01
N VAL A 31 1.46 -12.30 2.83
CA VAL A 31 1.39 -13.73 3.09
C VAL A 31 0.85 -14.40 1.84
N ARG A 32 1.67 -15.24 1.19
CA ARG A 32 1.22 -16.08 0.07
C ARG A 32 0.05 -16.96 0.55
N SER A 33 -1.18 -16.59 0.22
CA SER A 33 -2.36 -17.43 0.48
C SER A 33 -2.69 -18.41 -0.65
N SER A 34 -2.06 -18.28 -1.84
CA SER A 34 -2.21 -19.25 -2.92
C SER A 34 -1.04 -20.25 -2.97
N ARG A 35 -1.36 -21.53 -2.74
CA ARG A 35 -0.51 -22.69 -3.05
C ARG A 35 -0.60 -23.13 -4.52
N ILE A 36 -1.35 -22.42 -5.38
CA ILE A 36 -1.68 -22.86 -6.73
C ILE A 36 -0.97 -21.96 -7.77
N PRO A 37 0.05 -22.48 -8.47
CA PRO A 37 0.72 -21.75 -9.56
C PRO A 37 -0.26 -21.37 -10.68
N GLY A 38 -0.17 -20.14 -11.18
CA GLY A 38 -0.89 -19.71 -12.39
C GLY A 38 -2.35 -19.30 -12.19
N HIS A 39 -2.87 -19.30 -10.95
CA HIS A 39 -4.15 -18.67 -10.67
C HIS A 39 -3.94 -17.19 -10.34
N PRO A 40 -4.63 -16.27 -11.04
CA PRO A 40 -4.60 -14.86 -10.67
C PRO A 40 -5.05 -14.75 -9.22
N LEU A 41 -4.34 -13.96 -8.44
CA LEU A 41 -4.63 -13.75 -7.02
C LEU A 41 -6.00 -13.09 -6.93
N ILE A 42 -7.04 -13.93 -6.78
CA ILE A 42 -8.39 -13.47 -6.50
C ILE A 42 -8.31 -12.93 -5.09
N ALA A 43 -8.54 -11.63 -4.96
CA ALA A 43 -8.57 -10.88 -3.72
C ALA A 43 -9.33 -11.67 -2.64
N PHE A 44 -8.60 -12.28 -1.71
CA PHE A 44 -9.21 -12.90 -0.54
C PHE A 44 -8.42 -12.45 0.70
N VAL A 45 -9.14 -11.68 1.52
CA VAL A 45 -8.96 -11.26 2.91
C VAL A 45 -7.76 -11.91 3.65
N ASP A 46 -7.03 -11.09 4.41
CA ASP A 46 -5.86 -11.46 5.22
C ASP A 46 -4.56 -11.76 4.44
N GLU A 47 -4.41 -11.22 3.23
CA GLU A 47 -3.15 -11.38 2.46
C GLU A 47 -1.96 -10.62 3.04
N PHE A 48 -2.17 -9.67 3.95
CA PHE A 48 -1.09 -8.84 4.49
C PHE A 48 -0.96 -9.03 5.99
N SER A 49 0.24 -9.39 6.41
CA SER A 49 0.58 -9.49 7.82
C SER A 49 1.62 -8.44 8.20
N THR A 50 1.46 -7.88 9.39
CA THR A 50 2.50 -7.10 10.08
C THR A 50 3.60 -8.01 10.64
N THR A 51 3.33 -9.32 10.81
CA THR A 51 4.36 -10.27 11.19
C THR A 51 5.28 -10.56 10.01
N LEU A 52 6.49 -10.01 10.06
CA LEU A 52 7.52 -10.19 9.03
C LEU A 52 8.12 -11.62 8.98
N SER A 53 7.51 -12.58 9.67
CA SER A 53 8.01 -13.96 9.85
C SER A 53 7.86 -14.84 8.59
N ALA A 54 6.93 -14.51 7.69
CA ALA A 54 6.72 -15.26 6.45
C ALA A 54 7.66 -14.82 5.31
N ALA A 55 8.01 -15.75 4.42
CA ALA A 55 8.69 -15.44 3.16
C ALA A 55 7.69 -14.86 2.14
N GLY A 56 7.99 -13.70 1.57
CA GLY A 56 7.14 -13.00 0.60
C GLY A 56 7.63 -11.58 0.31
N PRO A 57 7.08 -10.92 -0.74
CA PRO A 57 7.45 -9.56 -1.07
C PRO A 57 7.08 -8.60 0.06
N LEU A 58 7.97 -7.63 0.31
CA LEU A 58 7.72 -6.52 1.22
C LEU A 58 6.91 -5.44 0.52
N TYR A 59 5.98 -4.83 1.26
CA TYR A 59 5.20 -3.70 0.81
C TYR A 59 5.23 -2.58 1.85
N VAL A 60 5.20 -1.34 1.37
CA VAL A 60 4.84 -0.17 2.16
C VAL A 60 3.32 -0.18 2.35
N ASN A 61 2.88 -0.19 3.60
CA ASN A 61 1.47 -0.14 3.96
C ASN A 61 0.95 1.29 3.91
N LEU A 62 0.01 1.56 2.99
CA LEU A 62 -0.61 2.87 2.84
C LEU A 62 -1.96 3.01 3.55
N TYR A 63 -2.36 2.02 4.36
CA TYR A 63 -3.66 1.96 5.04
C TYR A 63 -4.04 3.29 5.70
N ARG A 64 -3.17 3.84 6.56
CA ARG A 64 -3.48 5.01 7.40
C ARG A 64 -3.96 6.25 6.63
N TYR A 65 -3.60 6.41 5.37
CA TYR A 65 -3.88 7.61 4.56
C TYR A 65 -4.60 7.30 3.26
N THR A 66 -4.88 6.04 2.96
CA THR A 66 -5.63 5.63 1.75
C THR A 66 -6.83 4.75 2.06
N VAL A 67 -7.07 4.40 3.33
CA VAL A 67 -8.22 3.58 3.71
C VAL A 67 -9.53 4.35 3.56
N TRP A 68 -10.50 3.75 2.90
CA TRP A 68 -11.87 4.24 2.87
C TRP A 68 -12.86 3.08 2.69
N ASP A 69 -14.09 3.28 3.13
CA ASP A 69 -15.18 2.31 3.00
C ASP A 69 -15.75 2.37 1.57
N SER A 70 -15.54 1.31 0.79
CA SER A 70 -16.00 1.18 -0.60
C SER A 70 -17.51 1.19 -0.79
N THR A 71 -18.27 0.97 0.28
CA THR A 71 -19.74 1.03 0.31
C THR A 71 -20.25 2.43 0.67
N SER A 72 -19.38 3.30 1.17
CA SER A 72 -19.70 4.67 1.53
C SER A 72 -19.62 5.62 0.33
N SER A 73 -20.58 6.53 0.23
CA SER A 73 -20.56 7.63 -0.75
C SER A 73 -19.80 8.86 -0.26
N MET A 74 -19.28 8.85 0.98
CA MET A 74 -18.53 9.98 1.52
C MET A 74 -17.21 10.18 0.77
N ASP A 75 -16.91 11.43 0.44
CA ASP A 75 -15.63 11.83 -0.15
C ASP A 75 -14.65 12.24 0.96
N THR A 76 -13.90 11.26 1.47
CA THR A 76 -12.93 11.46 2.55
C THR A 76 -11.56 11.89 1.99
N VAL A 77 -10.72 12.50 2.83
CA VAL A 77 -9.35 12.85 2.41
C VAL A 77 -8.55 11.62 2.00
N GLU A 78 -8.77 10.48 2.67
CA GLU A 78 -8.12 9.22 2.36
C GLU A 78 -8.53 8.68 0.99
N ARG A 79 -9.82 8.78 0.64
CA ARG A 79 -10.32 8.44 -0.70
C ARG A 79 -9.70 9.33 -1.78
N GLN A 80 -9.63 10.64 -1.54
CA GLN A 80 -9.00 11.56 -2.48
C GLN A 80 -7.50 11.25 -2.67
N ILE A 81 -6.79 10.86 -1.61
CA ILE A 81 -5.39 10.44 -1.68
C ILE A 81 -5.26 9.13 -2.46
N PHE A 82 -6.13 8.15 -2.19
CA PHE A 82 -6.20 6.88 -2.92
C PHE A 82 -6.34 7.11 -4.44
N GLU A 83 -7.32 7.92 -4.83
CA GLU A 83 -7.61 8.23 -6.23
C GLU A 83 -6.46 9.04 -6.87
N SER A 84 -5.88 10.00 -6.14
CA SER A 84 -4.75 10.80 -6.63
C SER A 84 -3.52 9.93 -6.96
N LEU A 85 -3.17 9.00 -6.07
CA LEU A 85 -2.03 8.10 -6.26
C LEU A 85 -2.25 7.11 -7.41
N THR A 86 -3.43 6.51 -7.50
CA THR A 86 -3.75 5.54 -8.56
C THR A 86 -3.85 6.19 -9.94
N ASN A 87 -4.38 7.42 -10.02
CA ASN A 87 -4.41 8.19 -11.26
C ASN A 87 -3.01 8.66 -11.72
N SER A 88 -2.16 9.07 -10.78
CA SER A 88 -0.81 9.59 -11.09
C SER A 88 0.19 8.49 -11.43
N TYR A 89 0.00 7.28 -10.88
CA TYR A 89 0.89 6.13 -11.10
C TYR A 89 0.09 4.85 -11.41
N PRO A 90 -0.52 4.76 -12.61
CA PRO A 90 -1.34 3.61 -12.98
C PRO A 90 -0.57 2.29 -12.87
N GLY A 91 -1.14 1.32 -12.15
CA GLY A 91 -0.57 -0.03 -12.01
C GLY A 91 0.63 -0.15 -11.06
N MET A 92 1.09 0.94 -10.43
CA MET A 92 2.22 0.90 -9.50
C MET A 92 1.84 0.35 -8.12
N PHE A 93 0.65 0.71 -7.64
CA PHE A 93 0.12 0.30 -6.34
C PHE A 93 -0.72 -0.97 -6.44
N SER A 94 -0.70 -1.78 -5.39
CA SER A 94 -1.65 -2.87 -5.17
C SER A 94 -2.84 -2.35 -4.38
N THR A 95 -4.05 -2.62 -4.85
CA THR A 95 -5.28 -2.36 -4.10
C THR A 95 -5.53 -3.53 -3.16
N VAL A 96 -5.70 -3.23 -1.87
CA VAL A 96 -6.00 -4.21 -0.83
C VAL A 96 -7.43 -4.02 -0.36
N VAL A 97 -8.14 -5.13 -0.15
CA VAL A 97 -9.55 -5.16 0.28
C VAL A 97 -9.65 -5.94 1.59
N GLY A 98 -10.23 -5.34 2.62
CA GLY A 98 -10.43 -5.92 3.94
C GLY A 98 -11.86 -5.67 4.42
N GLY A 99 -12.79 -6.55 4.03
CA GLY A 99 -14.21 -6.29 4.24
C GLY A 99 -14.70 -5.12 3.36
N PRO A 100 -15.38 -4.10 3.91
CA PRO A 100 -15.78 -2.91 3.15
C PRO A 100 -14.61 -1.96 2.87
N ASP A 101 -13.53 -2.05 3.66
CA ASP A 101 -12.40 -1.15 3.56
C ASP A 101 -11.50 -1.48 2.37
N VAL A 102 -11.07 -0.43 1.67
CA VAL A 102 -10.13 -0.50 0.55
C VAL A 102 -8.98 0.46 0.81
N TRP A 103 -7.75 0.01 0.57
CA TRP A 103 -6.54 0.85 0.71
C TRP A 103 -5.45 0.44 -0.27
N LEU A 104 -4.34 1.19 -0.31
CA LEU A 104 -3.20 0.90 -1.16
C LEU A 104 -2.04 0.25 -0.40
N ALA A 105 -1.27 -0.56 -1.12
CA ALA A 105 0.04 -1.04 -0.73
C ALA A 105 1.02 -0.85 -1.89
N LEU A 106 2.29 -0.58 -1.60
CA LEU A 106 3.33 -0.41 -2.62
C LEU A 106 4.43 -1.45 -2.43
N ARG A 107 4.66 -2.30 -3.45
CA ARG A 107 5.77 -3.28 -3.42
C ARG A 107 7.10 -2.54 -3.29
N MET A 108 7.95 -2.97 -2.35
CA MET A 108 9.21 -2.27 -2.04
C MET A 108 10.12 -2.09 -3.25
N THR A 109 10.18 -3.08 -4.15
CA THR A 109 10.96 -3.01 -5.39
C THR A 109 10.50 -1.93 -6.37
N ARG A 110 9.29 -1.40 -6.19
CA ARG A 110 8.73 -0.32 -7.00
C ARG A 110 8.90 1.05 -6.34
N LEU A 111 9.52 1.13 -5.16
CA LEU A 111 9.75 2.39 -4.45
C LEU A 111 10.88 3.19 -5.10
N THR A 112 10.50 4.26 -5.80
CA THR A 112 11.41 5.21 -6.46
C THR A 112 11.39 6.57 -5.76
N ASP A 113 12.39 7.41 -5.97
CA ASP A 113 12.42 8.79 -5.41
C ASP A 113 11.16 9.60 -5.77
N ARG A 114 10.67 9.43 -6.99
CA ARG A 114 9.45 10.08 -7.46
C ARG A 114 8.22 9.63 -6.67
N ILE A 115 8.12 8.34 -6.36
CA ILE A 115 7.02 7.80 -5.56
C ILE A 115 7.17 8.22 -4.09
N VAL A 116 8.38 8.20 -3.53
CA VAL A 116 8.64 8.72 -2.18
C VAL A 116 8.17 10.17 -2.06
N THR A 117 8.55 11.02 -3.01
CA THR A 117 8.12 12.44 -3.02
C THR A 117 6.60 12.55 -3.01
N ALA A 118 5.91 11.80 -3.87
CA ALA A 118 4.45 11.81 -3.91
C ALA A 118 3.82 11.30 -2.60
N LEU A 119 4.38 10.24 -1.99
CA LEU A 119 3.92 9.72 -0.71
C LEU A 119 4.08 10.77 0.41
N LEU A 120 5.19 11.51 0.43
CA LEU A 120 5.44 12.59 1.40
C LEU A 120 4.44 13.75 1.21
N GLU A 121 4.16 14.16 -0.03
CA GLU A 121 3.16 15.20 -0.32
C GLU A 121 1.76 14.80 0.20
N GLN A 122 1.34 13.55 -0.04
CA GLN A 122 0.05 13.08 0.47
C GLN A 122 0.06 12.94 2.00
N HIS A 123 1.20 12.59 2.60
CA HIS A 123 1.36 12.57 4.06
C HIS A 123 1.13 13.95 4.66
N GLU A 124 1.75 15.00 4.10
CA GLU A 124 1.56 16.37 4.57
C GLU A 124 0.10 16.83 4.42
N ARG A 125 -0.54 16.51 3.29
CA ARG A 125 -1.96 16.79 3.05
C ARG A 125 -2.85 16.13 4.11
N TYR A 126 -2.60 14.86 4.41
CA TYR A 126 -3.34 14.13 5.44
C TYR A 126 -3.18 14.75 6.83
N GLN A 127 -1.95 15.11 7.21
CA GLN A 127 -1.67 15.78 8.49
C GLN A 127 -2.34 17.14 8.59
N ALA A 128 -2.33 17.92 7.50
CA ALA A 128 -2.99 19.22 7.45
C ALA A 128 -4.51 19.08 7.64
N HIS A 129 -5.13 18.06 7.03
CA HIS A 129 -6.55 17.77 7.23
C HIS A 129 -6.85 17.41 8.69
N ARG A 130 -6.09 16.49 9.30
CA ARG A 130 -6.29 16.09 10.70
C ARG A 130 -6.16 17.25 11.69
N ARG A 131 -5.21 18.17 11.47
CA ARG A 131 -5.04 19.36 12.31
C ARG A 131 -6.26 20.28 12.25
N ARG A 132 -6.95 20.35 11.10
CA ARG A 132 -8.15 21.18 10.94
C ARG A 132 -9.40 20.57 11.56
N THR A 133 -9.50 19.24 11.60
CA THR A 133 -10.68 18.53 12.13
C THR A 133 -10.57 18.19 13.62
N SER A 134 -9.43 18.46 14.26
CA SER A 134 -9.21 18.25 15.70
C SER A 134 -9.52 19.50 16.56
N VAL A 135 -10.10 20.54 15.96
CA VAL A 135 -10.54 21.80 16.59
C VAL A 135 -12.05 21.87 16.53
#